data_AF-A0AAV7IF84-F1
#
_entry.id   AF-A0AAV7IF84-F1
#
_cell.length_a   1.000
_cell.length_b   1.000
_cell.length_c   1.000
_cell.angle_alpha   90.00
_cell.angle_beta   90.00
_cell.angle_gamma   90.00
#
_symmetry.space_group_name_H-M   'P 1'
#
loop_
_entity.id
_entity.type
_entity.pdbx_description
1 polymer ?
#
loop_
_entity_poly.entity_id
_entity_poly.type
_entity_poly.pdbx_seq_one_letter_code
_entity_poly.pdbx_strand_id
1 'polypeptide(L)'
;MENIGEISDSDPSSPAQKLADGTSDVNEKDLADKDFIRTTLITWNLQEYFDVFMNEKVTKDVLLQMPDDDVQKFIPVYGDRYRFLIQRKQLLDSSKLQEPEGQVDLKGNQLKKLLNSSVRGKCILAEKDLSQYSDELSTIIADHIINTNGRLRGMKSQYLFWRDEITALWPSELLTDWFQPGVKRKASSGKLYNRVNNFASKFNSVYKKLKTDKESQRNNAVQNTAAQYILQLANTSLDDTEKIINLWTKTHEHRKENITTVTDYFERYIQLKTPLVKTLLELDFDLMKVADGNALINRWPKLSQQIIQVANNKGIDIKSFTTAEDVPSDVLAWKLLPMLFRPIAVAVGVKKAWTPSKQEQSDGFITWVSTFDQLDSVVKPQNNICTKYKITRQPFIVAVGSPKTITAYVIIESSNIKCGSVTNAVDFCFKASFALGTKYQTASTQIWTFLEQEVYSQQMTNDSQQNYLSISKLRKALKKVGSNESKTTETEIPPQSPPTTTPAVSLDNEIEK
;
A
#
# COMPACT_ATOMS: atom_id res chain seq x y z
N MET A 1 -37.61 -48.98 64.18
CA MET A 1 -38.76 -48.30 63.55
C MET A 1 -38.48 -48.33 62.06
N GLU A 2 -38.75 -49.47 61.40
CA GLU A 2 -40.04 -49.80 60.72
C GLU A 2 -40.39 -48.73 59.68
N ASN A 3 -40.62 -48.96 58.39
CA ASN A 3 -41.01 -50.11 57.54
C ASN A 3 -40.51 -49.76 56.10
N ILE A 4 -39.92 -50.64 55.26
CA ILE A 4 -40.46 -51.78 54.48
C ILE A 4 -41.57 -51.41 53.46
N GLY A 5 -41.34 -51.80 52.19
CA GLY A 5 -42.30 -51.89 51.07
C GLY A 5 -41.69 -51.35 49.76
N GLU A 6 -41.02 -52.09 48.86
CA GLU A 6 -41.48 -53.26 48.04
C GLU A 6 -42.84 -52.95 47.35
N ILE A 7 -43.12 -53.16 46.05
CA ILE A 7 -42.63 -54.05 44.97
C ILE A 7 -43.21 -53.53 43.61
N SER A 8 -42.58 -53.99 42.52
CA SER A 8 -42.96 -54.25 41.10
C SER A 8 -44.35 -53.84 40.52
N ASP A 9 -44.68 -53.82 39.22
CA ASP A 9 -44.17 -54.41 37.96
C ASP A 9 -44.93 -53.76 36.77
N SER A 10 -44.49 -54.09 35.54
CA SER A 10 -45.26 -54.20 34.29
C SER A 10 -45.50 -52.99 33.36
N ASP A 11 -44.73 -52.99 32.25
CA ASP A 11 -45.11 -52.61 30.87
C ASP A 11 -46.42 -53.29 30.41
N PRO A 12 -47.09 -52.96 29.27
CA PRO A 12 -46.73 -52.03 28.18
C PRO A 12 -47.92 -51.15 27.67
N SER A 13 -47.64 -50.06 26.94
CA SER A 13 -48.39 -49.65 25.73
C SER A 13 -47.98 -48.27 25.22
N SER A 14 -47.57 -48.22 23.96
CA SER A 14 -47.58 -47.01 23.14
C SER A 14 -48.90 -47.00 22.36
N PRO A 15 -49.55 -45.83 22.14
CA PRO A 15 -49.26 -45.12 20.90
C PRO A 15 -49.27 -43.58 21.01
N ALA A 16 -48.21 -42.97 20.47
CA ALA A 16 -48.18 -41.73 19.67
C ALA A 16 -49.02 -40.51 20.10
N GLN A 17 -48.35 -39.39 20.41
CA GLN A 17 -48.22 -38.21 19.52
C GLN A 17 -47.73 -36.94 20.26
N LYS A 18 -46.84 -36.21 19.55
CA LYS A 18 -46.51 -34.77 19.63
C LYS A 18 -45.71 -34.24 20.82
N LEU A 19 -44.40 -34.07 20.59
CA LEU A 19 -43.66 -32.82 20.85
C LEU A 19 -42.20 -32.96 20.38
N ALA A 20 -41.91 -32.49 19.16
CA ALA A 20 -40.57 -32.09 18.73
C ALA A 20 -40.70 -31.34 17.40
N ASP A 21 -40.71 -30.01 17.44
CA ASP A 21 -40.09 -29.23 16.37
C ASP A 21 -39.74 -27.83 16.90
N GLY A 22 -38.46 -27.48 16.87
CA GLY A 22 -37.93 -26.26 17.48
C GLY A 22 -36.42 -26.21 17.71
N THR A 23 -35.65 -27.23 17.27
CA THR A 23 -34.21 -27.32 17.58
C THR A 23 -33.30 -27.63 16.38
N SER A 24 -33.77 -27.46 15.14
CA SER A 24 -32.98 -27.79 13.93
C SER A 24 -32.24 -26.60 13.29
N ASP A 25 -32.85 -25.40 13.23
CA ASP A 25 -32.32 -24.29 12.41
C ASP A 25 -31.05 -23.59 12.97
N VAL A 26 -30.84 -23.61 14.29
CA VAL A 26 -29.70 -22.90 14.90
C VAL A 26 -28.38 -23.68 14.72
N ASN A 27 -28.44 -25.01 14.66
CA ASN A 27 -27.26 -25.85 14.51
C ASN A 27 -26.71 -25.89 13.07
N GLU A 28 -27.56 -25.71 12.06
CA GLU A 28 -27.16 -25.84 10.66
C GLU A 28 -26.37 -24.61 10.17
N LYS A 29 -26.75 -23.41 10.62
CA LYS A 29 -26.05 -22.17 10.28
C LYS A 29 -24.66 -22.09 10.92
N ASP A 30 -24.55 -22.45 12.20
CA ASP A 30 -23.27 -22.46 12.92
C ASP A 30 -22.30 -23.48 12.32
N LEU A 31 -22.82 -24.63 11.85
CA LEU A 31 -22.02 -25.63 11.14
C LEU A 31 -21.54 -25.11 9.77
N ALA A 32 -22.42 -24.44 9.01
CA ALA A 32 -22.08 -23.85 7.72
C ALA A 32 -21.03 -22.73 7.83
N ASP A 33 -21.14 -21.87 8.84
CA ASP A 33 -20.16 -20.80 9.10
C ASP A 33 -18.80 -21.38 9.52
N LYS A 34 -18.82 -22.43 10.35
CA LYS A 34 -17.61 -23.14 10.77
C LYS A 34 -16.88 -23.79 9.59
N ASP A 35 -17.62 -24.46 8.70
CA ASP A 35 -17.06 -25.09 7.51
C ASP A 35 -16.54 -24.07 6.50
N PHE A 36 -17.26 -22.94 6.35
CA PHE A 36 -16.80 -21.82 5.52
C PHE A 36 -15.47 -21.27 6.02
N ILE A 37 -15.35 -20.96 7.31
CA ILE A 37 -14.12 -20.40 7.90
C ILE A 37 -12.97 -21.38 7.78
N ARG A 38 -13.20 -22.66 8.09
CA ARG A 38 -12.19 -23.72 7.97
C ARG A 38 -11.66 -23.81 6.54
N THR A 39 -12.56 -23.91 5.57
CA THR A 39 -12.19 -24.04 4.15
C THR A 39 -11.45 -22.80 3.65
N THR A 40 -11.89 -21.62 4.08
CA THR A 40 -11.29 -20.34 3.70
C THR A 40 -9.86 -20.22 4.24
N LEU A 41 -9.65 -20.49 5.52
CA LEU A 41 -8.33 -20.41 6.15
C LEU A 41 -7.37 -21.46 5.61
N ILE A 42 -7.83 -22.68 5.31
CA ILE A 42 -7.01 -23.71 4.64
C ILE A 42 -6.59 -23.23 3.24
N THR A 43 -7.54 -22.71 2.46
CA THR A 43 -7.27 -22.20 1.10
C THR A 43 -6.27 -21.06 1.11
N TRP A 44 -6.30 -20.23 2.16
CA TRP A 44 -5.37 -19.11 2.34
C TRP A 44 -4.06 -19.52 3.00
N ASN A 45 -3.88 -20.81 3.31
CA ASN A 45 -2.72 -21.36 4.02
C ASN A 45 -2.50 -20.66 5.37
N LEU A 46 -3.57 -20.63 6.18
CA LEU A 46 -3.72 -19.99 7.48
C LEU A 46 -4.46 -20.91 8.48
N GLN A 47 -4.42 -22.23 8.28
CA GLN A 47 -5.21 -23.18 9.09
C GLN A 47 -4.87 -23.17 10.58
N GLU A 48 -3.65 -22.78 10.96
CA GLU A 48 -3.21 -22.66 12.36
C GLU A 48 -4.00 -21.63 13.18
N TYR A 49 -4.66 -20.67 12.52
CA TYR A 49 -5.47 -19.65 13.18
C TYR A 49 -6.94 -20.07 13.34
N PHE A 50 -7.33 -21.26 12.87
CA PHE A 50 -8.72 -21.70 12.91
C PHE A 50 -9.29 -21.73 14.34
N ASP A 51 -8.54 -22.28 15.30
CA ASP A 51 -9.00 -22.37 16.68
C ASP A 51 -9.16 -21.00 17.34
N VAL A 52 -8.32 -20.03 16.97
CA VAL A 52 -8.42 -18.62 17.43
C VAL A 52 -9.73 -18.00 16.93
N PHE A 53 -10.09 -18.21 15.67
CA PHE A 53 -11.33 -17.70 15.09
C PHE A 53 -12.57 -18.36 15.71
N MET A 54 -12.49 -19.65 16.06
CA MET A 54 -13.59 -20.36 16.70
C MET A 54 -13.78 -19.94 18.16
N ASN A 55 -12.69 -19.78 18.92
CA ASN A 55 -12.74 -19.36 20.32
C ASN A 55 -13.36 -17.97 20.48
N GLU A 56 -13.09 -17.09 19.52
CA GLU A 56 -13.66 -15.73 19.46
C GLU A 56 -15.00 -15.65 18.72
N LYS A 57 -15.60 -16.80 18.37
CA LYS A 57 -16.90 -16.91 17.70
C LYS A 57 -17.01 -16.07 16.42
N VAL A 58 -15.93 -16.00 15.65
CA VAL A 58 -15.94 -15.33 14.35
C VAL A 58 -16.86 -16.13 13.42
N THR A 59 -17.88 -15.46 12.86
CA THR A 59 -18.77 -16.02 11.83
C THR A 59 -18.34 -15.56 10.43
N LYS A 60 -18.94 -16.13 9.38
CA LYS A 60 -18.68 -15.72 7.98
C LYS A 60 -18.84 -14.21 7.78
N ASP A 61 -19.92 -13.64 8.30
CA ASP A 61 -20.21 -12.21 8.18
C ASP A 61 -19.16 -11.36 8.91
N VAL A 62 -18.75 -11.79 10.11
CA VAL A 62 -17.70 -11.11 10.89
C VAL A 62 -16.35 -11.18 10.18
N LEU A 63 -15.98 -12.31 9.59
CA LEU A 63 -14.75 -12.48 8.81
C LEU A 63 -14.69 -11.48 7.64
N LEU A 64 -15.80 -11.29 6.93
CA LEU A 64 -15.89 -10.41 5.77
C LEU A 64 -15.95 -8.92 6.14
N GLN A 65 -16.44 -8.58 7.34
CA GLN A 65 -16.67 -7.19 7.76
C GLN A 65 -15.68 -6.67 8.81
N MET A 66 -14.85 -7.53 9.43
CA MET A 66 -13.93 -7.11 10.50
C MET A 66 -12.95 -6.03 10.00
N PRO A 67 -12.73 -4.92 10.74
CA PRO A 67 -11.75 -3.90 10.38
C PRO A 67 -10.34 -4.48 10.25
N ASP A 68 -9.53 -3.91 9.35
CA ASP A 68 -8.13 -4.36 9.13
C ASP A 68 -7.31 -4.31 10.43
N ASP A 69 -7.56 -3.32 11.29
CA ASP A 69 -6.88 -3.14 12.59
C ASP A 69 -7.20 -4.27 13.58
N ASP A 70 -8.40 -4.85 13.51
CA ASP A 70 -8.82 -5.94 14.40
C ASP A 70 -8.22 -7.29 13.98
N VAL A 71 -7.81 -7.45 12.72
CA VAL A 71 -7.17 -8.68 12.22
C VAL A 71 -5.90 -9.00 13.00
N GLN A 72 -5.18 -7.98 13.49
CA GLN A 72 -3.98 -8.18 14.31
C GLN A 72 -4.23 -8.97 15.60
N LYS A 73 -5.44 -8.91 16.16
CA LYS A 73 -5.82 -9.65 17.38
C LYS A 73 -5.95 -11.15 17.13
N PHE A 74 -6.28 -11.53 15.90
CA PHE A 74 -6.46 -12.93 15.50
C PHE A 74 -5.21 -13.50 14.81
N ILE A 75 -4.48 -12.66 14.08
CA ILE A 75 -3.29 -13.03 13.30
C ILE A 75 -2.14 -12.08 13.67
N PRO A 76 -1.37 -12.41 14.73
CA PRO A 76 -0.29 -11.54 15.21
C PRO A 76 0.90 -11.51 14.26
N VAL A 77 1.16 -12.61 13.53
CA VAL A 77 2.26 -12.73 12.57
C VAL A 77 2.00 -11.83 11.35
N TYR A 78 2.92 -10.91 11.08
CA TYR A 78 2.75 -9.88 10.05
C TYR A 78 2.54 -10.45 8.64
N GLY A 79 3.32 -11.47 8.26
CA GLY A 79 3.24 -12.08 6.91
C GLY A 79 1.89 -12.75 6.65
N ASP A 80 1.37 -13.44 7.65
CA ASP A 80 0.08 -14.13 7.60
C ASP A 80 -1.07 -13.13 7.60
N ARG A 81 -0.96 -12.06 8.40
CA ARG A 81 -1.92 -10.95 8.41
C ARG A 81 -2.01 -10.29 7.04
N TYR A 82 -0.87 -10.00 6.42
CA TYR A 82 -0.83 -9.42 5.08
C TYR A 82 -1.50 -10.35 4.04
N ARG A 83 -1.21 -11.67 4.12
CA ARG A 83 -1.85 -12.68 3.26
C ARG A 83 -3.36 -12.71 3.45
N PHE A 84 -3.84 -12.73 4.69
CA PHE A 84 -5.25 -12.69 5.03
C PHE A 84 -5.95 -11.46 4.42
N LEU A 85 -5.37 -10.28 4.59
CA LEU A 85 -5.96 -9.03 4.08
C LEU A 85 -6.07 -9.01 2.55
N ILE A 86 -5.04 -9.49 1.83
CA ILE A 86 -5.09 -9.61 0.36
C ILE A 86 -6.18 -10.59 -0.08
N GLN A 87 -6.18 -11.78 0.50
CA GLN A 87 -7.10 -12.85 0.09
C GLN A 87 -8.55 -12.50 0.42
N ARG A 88 -8.78 -11.87 1.58
CA ARG A 88 -10.10 -11.34 1.95
C ARG A 88 -10.58 -10.26 0.99
N LYS A 89 -9.69 -9.35 0.59
CA LYS A 89 -10.02 -8.32 -0.41
C LYS A 89 -10.39 -8.96 -1.76
N GLN A 90 -9.63 -9.97 -2.19
CA GLN A 90 -9.95 -10.73 -3.41
C GLN A 90 -11.29 -11.46 -3.30
N LEU A 91 -11.62 -12.04 -2.14
CA LEU A 91 -12.91 -12.67 -1.87
C LEU A 91 -14.07 -11.66 -1.90
N LEU A 92 -13.87 -10.46 -1.32
CA LEU A 92 -14.85 -9.38 -1.37
C LEU A 92 -15.03 -8.85 -2.80
N ASP A 93 -13.95 -8.76 -3.58
CA ASP A 93 -14.00 -8.31 -4.96
C ASP A 93 -14.62 -9.37 -5.89
N SER A 94 -14.38 -10.65 -5.64
CA SER A 94 -15.03 -11.76 -6.36
C SER A 94 -16.51 -11.93 -5.95
N SER A 95 -16.89 -11.62 -4.70
CA SER A 95 -18.29 -11.53 -4.29
C SER A 95 -19.04 -10.34 -4.92
N LYS A 96 -18.33 -9.25 -5.27
CA LYS A 96 -18.87 -8.12 -6.05
C LYS A 96 -18.92 -8.41 -7.56
N LEU A 97 -18.14 -9.38 -8.04
CA LEU A 97 -18.10 -9.85 -9.43
C LEU A 97 -18.99 -11.08 -9.68
N GLN A 98 -19.60 -11.65 -8.62
CA GLN A 98 -20.69 -12.62 -8.69
C GLN A 98 -22.04 -11.91 -8.54
N GLU A 99 -22.38 -10.97 -9.44
CA GLU A 99 -23.74 -11.02 -9.98
C GLU A 99 -23.67 -11.98 -11.16
N PRO A 100 -24.39 -13.11 -11.12
CA PRO A 100 -24.33 -14.05 -12.23
C PRO A 100 -25.01 -13.41 -13.44
N GLU A 101 -24.34 -13.45 -14.60
CA GLU A 101 -24.99 -13.55 -15.91
C GLU A 101 -25.72 -14.91 -16.00
N GLY A 102 -26.59 -15.19 -15.04
CA GLY A 102 -27.59 -16.23 -15.10
C GLY A 102 -28.90 -15.55 -15.48
N GLN A 103 -29.64 -16.16 -16.39
CA GLN A 103 -31.03 -15.80 -16.68
C GLN A 103 -31.77 -15.52 -15.37
N VAL A 104 -31.97 -14.23 -15.04
CA VAL A 104 -32.88 -13.83 -13.98
C VAL A 104 -34.25 -14.25 -14.48
N ASP A 105 -34.91 -15.13 -13.74
CA ASP A 105 -36.30 -15.52 -13.98
C ASP A 105 -37.17 -14.28 -13.70
N LEU A 106 -37.30 -13.43 -14.74
CA LEU A 106 -38.06 -12.19 -14.76
C LEU A 106 -39.55 -12.53 -14.73
N LYS A 107 -40.05 -12.92 -13.57
CA LYS A 107 -41.48 -13.20 -13.29
C LYS A 107 -42.23 -11.97 -12.77
N GLY A 108 -41.58 -10.81 -12.74
CA GLY A 108 -42.15 -9.58 -12.18
C GLY A 108 -42.22 -9.60 -10.65
N ASN A 109 -41.45 -10.47 -9.99
CA ASN A 109 -41.54 -10.71 -8.55
C ASN A 109 -41.02 -9.51 -7.74
N GLN A 110 -39.95 -8.85 -8.21
CA GLN A 110 -39.40 -7.68 -7.52
C GLN A 110 -40.31 -6.48 -7.72
N LEU A 111 -40.90 -6.34 -8.91
CA LEU A 111 -41.90 -5.30 -9.15
C LEU A 111 -43.19 -5.53 -8.34
N LYS A 112 -43.68 -6.77 -8.23
CA LYS A 112 -44.79 -7.11 -7.32
C LYS A 112 -44.47 -6.75 -5.88
N LYS A 113 -43.27 -7.08 -5.41
CA LYS A 113 -42.83 -6.74 -4.05
C LYS A 113 -42.80 -5.23 -3.82
N LEU A 114 -42.24 -4.48 -4.77
CA LEU A 114 -42.21 -3.02 -4.73
C LEU A 114 -43.62 -2.43 -4.71
N LEU A 115 -44.51 -2.88 -5.60
CA LEU A 115 -45.87 -2.35 -5.69
C LEU A 115 -46.74 -2.72 -4.48
N ASN A 116 -46.55 -3.90 -3.89
CA ASN A 116 -47.23 -4.30 -2.67
C ASN A 116 -46.83 -3.48 -1.43
N SER A 117 -45.74 -2.70 -1.49
CA SER A 117 -45.32 -1.83 -0.38
C SER A 117 -46.19 -0.57 -0.21
N SER A 118 -47.06 -0.25 -1.19
CA SER A 118 -47.91 0.95 -1.13
C SER A 118 -49.35 0.64 -1.56
N VAL A 119 -50.31 1.40 -1.02
CA VAL A 119 -51.73 1.29 -1.42
C VAL A 119 -51.90 1.57 -2.90
N ARG A 120 -51.19 2.59 -3.43
CA ARG A 120 -51.23 2.94 -4.86
C ARG A 120 -50.67 1.83 -5.74
N GLY A 121 -49.54 1.22 -5.35
CA GLY A 121 -48.96 0.11 -6.10
C GLY A 121 -49.85 -1.14 -6.11
N LYS A 122 -50.57 -1.43 -5.01
CA LYS A 122 -51.57 -2.50 -4.98
C LYS A 122 -52.73 -2.26 -5.95
N CYS A 123 -53.19 -1.01 -6.09
CA CYS A 123 -54.20 -0.66 -7.09
C CYS A 123 -53.70 -0.91 -8.51
N ILE A 124 -52.45 -0.52 -8.82
CA ILE A 124 -51.84 -0.76 -10.14
C ILE A 124 -51.73 -2.26 -10.43
N LEU A 125 -51.36 -3.08 -9.45
CA LEU A 125 -51.28 -4.55 -9.59
C LEU A 125 -52.62 -5.22 -9.88
N ALA A 126 -53.74 -4.62 -9.49
CA ALA A 126 -55.07 -5.18 -9.73
C ALA A 126 -55.55 -4.98 -11.17
N GLU A 127 -54.88 -4.10 -11.93
CA GLU A 127 -55.29 -3.70 -13.27
C GLU A 127 -54.70 -4.62 -14.34
N LYS A 128 -55.53 -4.93 -15.33
CA LYS A 128 -55.14 -5.79 -16.47
C LYS A 128 -54.33 -5.05 -17.52
N ASP A 129 -54.43 -3.72 -17.56
CA ASP A 129 -53.75 -2.84 -18.51
C ASP A 129 -53.23 -1.57 -17.80
N LEU A 130 -52.08 -1.06 -18.27
CA LEU A 130 -51.38 0.08 -17.69
C LEU A 130 -51.67 1.41 -18.39
N SER A 131 -52.57 1.45 -19.37
CA SER A 131 -52.94 2.66 -20.13
C SER A 131 -53.17 3.90 -19.25
N GLN A 132 -53.86 3.75 -18.10
CA GLN A 132 -54.16 4.87 -17.18
C GLN A 132 -53.13 5.06 -16.06
N TYR A 133 -52.25 4.09 -15.83
CA TYR A 133 -51.39 4.02 -14.64
C TYR A 133 -49.88 4.03 -14.95
N SER A 134 -49.49 4.03 -16.23
CA SER A 134 -48.08 3.94 -16.62
C SER A 134 -47.22 5.10 -16.07
N ASP A 135 -47.79 6.29 -15.92
CA ASP A 135 -47.10 7.43 -15.33
C ASP A 135 -46.87 7.29 -13.82
N GLU A 136 -47.87 6.80 -13.08
CA GLU A 136 -47.76 6.56 -11.63
C GLU A 136 -46.76 5.42 -11.37
N LEU A 137 -46.83 4.34 -12.15
CA LEU A 137 -45.89 3.23 -12.10
C LEU A 137 -44.45 3.70 -12.35
N SER A 138 -44.24 4.53 -13.37
CA SER A 138 -42.91 5.09 -13.66
C SER A 138 -42.36 5.95 -12.51
N THR A 139 -43.23 6.61 -11.75
CA THR A 139 -42.86 7.44 -10.59
C THR A 139 -42.41 6.57 -9.42
N ILE A 140 -43.19 5.55 -9.08
CA ILE A 140 -42.87 4.62 -7.98
C ILE A 140 -41.50 3.95 -8.23
N ILE A 141 -41.27 3.50 -9.47
CA ILE A 141 -40.00 2.86 -9.83
C ILE A 141 -38.85 3.88 -9.84
N ALA A 142 -39.08 5.10 -10.36
CA ALA A 142 -38.07 6.15 -10.36
C ALA A 142 -37.63 6.54 -8.93
N ASP A 143 -38.58 6.70 -8.01
CA ASP A 143 -38.30 7.00 -6.60
C ASP A 143 -37.49 5.87 -5.96
N HIS A 144 -37.85 4.62 -6.24
CA HIS A 144 -37.10 3.47 -5.76
C HIS A 144 -35.66 3.44 -6.30
N ILE A 145 -35.46 3.66 -7.61
CA ILE A 145 -34.12 3.72 -8.23
C ILE A 145 -33.25 4.80 -7.57
N ILE A 146 -33.82 5.98 -7.30
CA ILE A 146 -33.07 7.10 -6.72
C ILE A 146 -32.69 6.82 -5.27
N ASN A 147 -33.64 6.30 -4.47
CA ASN A 147 -33.43 6.01 -3.05
C ASN A 147 -32.42 4.88 -2.84
N THR A 148 -32.47 3.83 -3.65
CA THR A 148 -31.56 2.67 -3.53
C THR A 148 -30.13 3.01 -3.99
N ASN A 149 -29.97 3.92 -4.96
CA ASN A 149 -28.66 4.28 -5.49
C ASN A 149 -27.91 5.35 -4.71
N GLY A 150 -28.60 6.13 -3.87
CA GLY A 150 -28.05 7.35 -3.27
C GLY A 150 -27.61 8.41 -4.29
N ARG A 151 -28.07 8.29 -5.54
CA ARG A 151 -27.75 9.17 -6.68
C ARG A 151 -29.03 9.56 -7.41
N LEU A 152 -29.06 10.78 -7.93
CA LEU A 152 -30.21 11.29 -8.69
C LEU A 152 -30.45 10.59 -10.04
N ARG A 153 -29.46 9.86 -10.58
CA ARG A 153 -29.58 9.14 -11.85
C ARG A 153 -29.37 7.65 -11.65
N GLY A 154 -30.25 6.84 -12.24
CA GLY A 154 -30.12 5.39 -12.29
C GLY A 154 -29.07 4.89 -13.28
N MET A 155 -28.58 3.67 -13.04
CA MET A 155 -27.66 2.97 -13.94
C MET A 155 -28.41 2.30 -15.10
N LYS A 156 -27.71 2.08 -16.23
CA LYS A 156 -28.28 1.43 -17.42
C LYS A 156 -28.88 0.04 -17.11
N SER A 157 -28.19 -0.76 -16.32
CA SER A 157 -28.62 -2.09 -15.89
C SER A 157 -29.96 -2.06 -15.17
N GLN A 158 -30.19 -1.05 -14.33
CA GLN A 158 -31.44 -0.93 -13.57
C GLN A 158 -32.64 -0.60 -14.46
N TYR A 159 -32.46 0.27 -15.46
CA TYR A 159 -33.55 0.56 -16.39
C TYR A 159 -33.91 -0.66 -17.25
N LEU A 160 -32.91 -1.48 -17.62
CA LEU A 160 -33.15 -2.76 -18.31
C LEU A 160 -33.92 -3.72 -17.40
N PHE A 161 -33.43 -3.92 -16.17
CA PHE A 161 -34.06 -4.77 -15.18
C PHE A 161 -35.54 -4.41 -14.92
N TRP A 162 -35.81 -3.13 -14.62
CA TRP A 162 -37.17 -2.69 -14.28
C TRP A 162 -38.12 -2.74 -15.47
N ARG A 163 -37.64 -2.44 -16.69
CA ARG A 163 -38.43 -2.63 -17.91
C ARG A 163 -38.83 -4.09 -18.07
N ASP A 164 -37.88 -5.00 -17.91
CA ASP A 164 -38.12 -6.42 -18.15
C ASP A 164 -39.09 -6.99 -17.10
N GLU A 165 -39.00 -6.55 -15.84
CA GLU A 165 -39.98 -6.86 -14.78
C GLU A 165 -41.39 -6.32 -15.06
N ILE A 166 -41.52 -5.14 -15.70
CA ILE A 166 -42.83 -4.60 -16.10
C ILE A 166 -43.45 -5.49 -17.18
N THR A 167 -42.70 -5.81 -18.22
CA THR A 167 -43.20 -6.64 -19.33
C THR A 167 -43.50 -8.08 -18.91
N ALA A 168 -42.90 -8.56 -17.81
CA ALA A 168 -43.25 -9.84 -17.21
C ALA A 168 -44.63 -9.83 -16.51
N LEU A 169 -45.04 -8.70 -15.94
CA LEU A 169 -46.35 -8.54 -15.29
C LEU A 169 -47.46 -8.14 -16.27
N TRP A 170 -47.12 -7.31 -17.26
CA TRP A 170 -48.03 -6.85 -18.30
C TRP A 170 -47.43 -7.13 -19.68
N PRO A 171 -47.66 -8.33 -20.25
CA PRO A 171 -47.09 -8.73 -21.54
C PRO A 171 -47.55 -7.88 -22.74
N SER A 172 -48.60 -7.07 -22.58
CA SER A 172 -49.07 -6.11 -23.58
C SER A 172 -48.16 -4.89 -23.73
N GLU A 173 -47.29 -4.61 -22.74
CA GLU A 173 -46.38 -3.48 -22.77
C GLU A 173 -45.15 -3.75 -23.65
N LEU A 174 -44.69 -2.71 -24.36
CA LEU A 174 -43.48 -2.80 -25.17
C LEU A 174 -42.24 -2.41 -24.37
N LEU A 175 -41.19 -3.23 -24.45
CA LEU A 175 -39.88 -2.95 -23.84
C LEU A 175 -39.38 -1.53 -24.19
N THR A 176 -39.52 -1.12 -25.44
CA THR A 176 -39.05 0.18 -25.94
C THR A 176 -39.72 1.38 -25.28
N ASP A 177 -40.96 1.23 -24.83
CA ASP A 177 -41.73 2.32 -24.24
C ASP A 177 -41.22 2.67 -22.84
N TRP A 178 -40.72 1.67 -22.11
CA TRP A 178 -40.22 1.81 -20.75
C TRP A 178 -38.74 2.17 -20.70
N PHE A 179 -37.91 1.49 -21.50
CA PHE A 179 -36.51 1.87 -21.68
C PHE A 179 -35.90 1.35 -22.99
N GLN A 180 -35.39 2.28 -23.79
CA GLN A 180 -34.59 2.04 -24.97
C GLN A 180 -33.18 2.61 -24.76
N PRO A 181 -32.14 1.75 -24.76
CA PRO A 181 -30.76 2.20 -24.75
C PRO A 181 -30.42 3.07 -25.97
N GLY A 182 -29.68 4.15 -25.76
CA GLY A 182 -29.15 4.96 -26.85
C GLY A 182 -28.20 4.15 -27.76
N VAL A 183 -28.35 4.33 -29.07
CA VAL A 183 -27.49 3.75 -30.11
C VAL A 183 -26.95 4.91 -30.95
N LYS A 184 -25.66 4.86 -31.32
CA LYS A 184 -24.91 5.86 -32.11
C LYS A 184 -25.75 7.03 -32.66
N ARG A 185 -25.61 8.21 -32.06
CA ARG A 185 -26.31 9.49 -32.35
C ARG A 185 -27.76 9.63 -31.85
N LYS A 186 -28.39 8.60 -31.27
CA LYS A 186 -29.65 8.71 -30.52
C LYS A 186 -29.43 8.55 -29.02
N ALA A 187 -29.98 9.46 -28.23
CA ALA A 187 -29.98 9.36 -26.77
C ALA A 187 -30.87 8.19 -26.32
N SER A 188 -30.63 7.68 -25.11
CA SER A 188 -31.56 6.74 -24.48
C SER A 188 -32.92 7.40 -24.27
N SER A 189 -33.98 6.62 -24.35
CA SER A 189 -35.37 7.10 -24.23
C SER A 189 -36.24 6.09 -23.50
N GLY A 190 -37.47 6.48 -23.18
CA GLY A 190 -38.46 5.62 -22.50
C GLY A 190 -38.99 6.26 -21.21
N LYS A 191 -40.17 5.83 -20.77
CA LYS A 191 -40.91 6.39 -19.64
C LYS A 191 -40.07 6.43 -18.36
N LEU A 192 -39.35 5.35 -18.02
CA LEU A 192 -38.52 5.29 -16.80
C LEU A 192 -37.30 6.20 -16.88
N TYR A 193 -36.57 6.15 -17.99
CA TYR A 193 -35.37 6.96 -18.18
C TYR A 193 -35.71 8.45 -18.18
N ASN A 194 -36.79 8.84 -18.87
CA ASN A 194 -37.25 10.22 -18.89
C ASN A 194 -37.71 10.68 -17.51
N ARG A 195 -38.46 9.84 -16.76
CA ARG A 195 -38.92 10.16 -15.41
C ARG A 195 -37.76 10.42 -14.45
N VAL A 196 -36.79 9.50 -14.40
CA VAL A 196 -35.61 9.64 -13.53
C VAL A 196 -34.77 10.85 -13.94
N ASN A 197 -34.55 11.10 -15.24
CA ASN A 197 -33.77 12.27 -15.67
C ASN A 197 -34.49 13.60 -15.48
N ASN A 198 -35.82 13.64 -15.61
CA ASN A 198 -36.61 14.85 -15.33
C ASN A 198 -36.56 15.17 -13.83
N PHE A 199 -36.71 14.16 -12.97
CA PHE A 199 -36.51 14.31 -11.54
C PHE A 199 -35.08 14.79 -11.23
N ALA A 200 -34.08 14.12 -11.80
CA ALA A 200 -32.67 14.49 -11.63
C ALA A 200 -32.41 15.94 -12.05
N SER A 201 -32.96 16.37 -13.17
CA SER A 201 -32.79 17.73 -13.70
C SER A 201 -33.44 18.78 -12.81
N LYS A 202 -34.64 18.49 -12.27
CA LYS A 202 -35.36 19.37 -11.34
C LYS A 202 -34.60 19.58 -10.02
N PHE A 203 -33.96 18.53 -9.51
CA PHE A 203 -33.28 18.56 -8.20
C PHE A 203 -31.75 18.66 -8.29
N ASN A 204 -31.16 18.73 -9.49
CA ASN A 204 -29.71 18.70 -9.68
C ASN A 204 -28.99 19.86 -8.97
N SER A 205 -29.58 21.06 -9.03
CA SER A 205 -29.02 22.26 -8.41
C SER A 205 -28.98 22.15 -6.88
N VAL A 206 -30.06 21.64 -6.29
CA VAL A 206 -30.20 21.45 -4.84
C VAL A 206 -29.29 20.31 -4.36
N TYR A 207 -29.27 19.18 -5.06
CA TYR A 207 -28.40 18.05 -4.73
C TYR A 207 -26.92 18.40 -4.82
N LYS A 208 -26.50 19.18 -5.82
CA LYS A 208 -25.12 19.67 -5.92
C LYS A 208 -24.75 20.55 -4.71
N LYS A 209 -25.60 21.51 -4.33
CA LYS A 209 -25.37 22.36 -3.15
C LYS A 209 -25.24 21.51 -1.88
N LEU A 210 -26.20 20.61 -1.63
CA LEU A 210 -26.17 19.71 -0.46
C LEU A 210 -24.92 18.84 -0.41
N LYS A 211 -24.43 18.37 -1.56
CA LYS A 211 -23.20 17.58 -1.65
C LYS A 211 -21.97 18.43 -1.31
N THR A 212 -21.87 19.62 -1.88
CA THR A 212 -20.77 20.56 -1.62
C THR A 212 -20.74 21.01 -0.15
N ASP A 213 -21.88 21.36 0.43
CA ASP A 213 -21.95 21.80 1.83
C ASP A 213 -21.52 20.69 2.80
N LYS A 214 -21.95 19.44 2.55
CA LYS A 214 -21.50 18.28 3.34
C LYS A 214 -20.00 18.03 3.22
N GLU A 215 -19.44 18.23 2.04
CA GLU A 215 -18.01 18.05 1.78
C GLU A 215 -17.18 19.14 2.46
N SER A 216 -17.61 20.41 2.40
CA SER A 216 -17.01 21.53 3.12
C SER A 216 -17.07 21.36 4.65
N GLN A 217 -18.21 20.93 5.20
CA GLN A 217 -18.35 20.66 6.63
C GLN A 217 -17.41 19.53 7.09
N ARG A 218 -17.31 18.46 6.31
CA ARG A 218 -16.40 17.34 6.60
C ARG A 218 -14.95 17.79 6.57
N ASN A 219 -14.54 18.58 5.58
CA ASN A 219 -13.19 19.10 5.49
C ASN A 219 -12.83 20.02 6.67
N ASN A 220 -13.75 20.89 7.08
CA ASN A 220 -13.55 21.76 8.25
C ASN A 220 -13.38 20.96 9.55
N ALA A 221 -14.17 19.90 9.76
CA ALA A 221 -14.05 19.05 10.95
C ALA A 221 -12.69 18.31 11.00
N VAL A 222 -12.22 17.81 9.87
CA VAL A 222 -10.91 17.15 9.75
C VAL A 222 -9.78 18.14 10.06
N GLN A 223 -9.82 19.36 9.49
CA GLN A 223 -8.81 20.37 9.76
C GLN A 223 -8.78 20.83 11.22
N ASN A 224 -9.94 21.02 11.85
CA ASN A 224 -10.02 21.37 13.27
C ASN A 224 -9.42 20.28 14.17
N THR A 225 -9.61 19.00 13.82
CA THR A 225 -9.04 17.87 14.56
C THR A 225 -7.51 17.82 14.40
N ALA A 226 -7.00 18.07 13.20
CA ALA A 226 -5.55 18.14 12.96
C ALA A 226 -4.87 19.27 13.75
N ALA A 227 -5.49 20.46 13.79
CA ALA A 227 -4.98 21.59 14.56
C ALA A 227 -4.87 21.28 16.07
N GLN A 228 -5.85 20.57 16.63
CA GLN A 228 -5.81 20.11 18.02
C GLN A 228 -4.63 19.16 18.28
N TYR A 229 -4.39 18.18 17.40
CA TYR A 229 -3.25 17.27 17.55
C TYR A 229 -1.90 17.98 17.42
N ILE A 230 -1.79 19.02 16.59
CA ILE A 230 -0.56 19.81 16.46
C ILE A 230 -0.27 20.59 17.75
N LEU A 231 -1.30 21.21 18.33
CA LEU A 231 -1.16 21.88 19.62
C LEU A 231 -0.77 20.88 20.72
N GLN A 232 -1.35 19.68 20.70
CA GLN A 232 -0.98 18.62 21.63
C GLN A 232 0.48 18.16 21.42
N LEU A 233 0.92 18.01 20.18
CA LEU A 233 2.30 17.65 19.84
C LEU A 233 3.29 18.70 20.35
N ALA A 234 3.00 19.98 20.16
CA ALA A 234 3.84 21.09 20.63
C ALA A 234 3.98 21.12 22.16
N ASN A 235 2.95 20.71 22.89
CA ASN A 235 2.93 20.67 24.36
C ASN A 235 3.36 19.31 24.95
N THR A 236 3.68 18.32 24.14
CA THR A 236 4.10 17.00 24.62
C THR A 236 5.57 17.03 25.03
N SER A 237 5.87 16.43 26.20
CA SER A 237 7.26 16.28 26.68
C SER A 237 8.11 15.54 25.66
N LEU A 238 9.36 15.98 25.46
CA LEU A 238 10.30 15.38 24.52
C LEU A 238 10.70 13.93 24.89
N ASP A 239 10.50 13.54 26.14
CA ASP A 239 10.81 12.18 26.62
C ASP A 239 9.68 11.18 26.29
N ASP A 240 8.46 11.66 26.02
CA ASP A 240 7.30 10.82 25.71
C ASP A 240 7.28 10.42 24.23
N THR A 241 8.22 9.54 23.88
CA THR A 241 8.51 9.12 22.51
C THR A 241 7.29 8.48 21.84
N GLU A 242 6.55 7.63 22.55
CA GLU A 242 5.39 6.91 22.00
C GLU A 242 4.27 7.89 21.63
N LYS A 243 3.98 8.84 22.53
CA LYS A 243 2.97 9.88 22.27
C LYS A 243 3.40 10.82 21.15
N ILE A 244 4.68 11.19 21.09
CA ILE A 244 5.23 11.98 19.97
C ILE A 244 4.99 11.24 18.66
N ILE A 245 5.36 9.96 18.56
CA ILE A 245 5.17 9.15 17.35
C ILE A 245 3.69 9.08 16.97
N ASN A 246 2.79 8.83 17.93
CA ASN A 246 1.35 8.77 17.67
C ASN A 246 0.79 10.09 17.11
N LEU A 247 1.15 11.21 17.74
CA LEU A 247 0.73 12.54 17.31
C LEU A 247 1.40 12.93 15.98
N TRP A 248 2.64 12.52 15.76
CA TRP A 248 3.34 12.71 14.49
C TRP A 248 2.57 12.04 13.35
N THR A 249 2.19 10.76 13.52
CA THR A 249 1.36 10.04 12.55
C THR A 249 0.04 10.75 12.27
N LYS A 250 -0.68 11.16 13.31
CA LYS A 250 -1.99 11.83 13.18
C LYS A 250 -1.92 13.19 12.50
N THR A 251 -0.76 13.86 12.56
CA THR A 251 -0.55 15.21 12.02
C THR A 251 0.16 15.21 10.67
N HIS A 252 0.55 14.06 10.14
CA HIS A 252 1.37 13.91 8.92
C HIS A 252 0.88 14.75 7.74
N GLU A 253 -0.36 14.54 7.30
CA GLU A 253 -0.94 15.25 6.14
C GLU A 253 -0.87 16.78 6.32
N HIS A 254 -1.26 17.27 7.50
CA HIS A 254 -1.23 18.70 7.79
C HIS A 254 0.20 19.25 7.85
N ARG A 255 1.15 18.51 8.45
CA ARG A 255 2.55 18.94 8.53
C ARG A 255 3.16 19.06 7.14
N LYS A 256 2.91 18.06 6.28
CA LYS A 256 3.42 17.97 4.92
C LYS A 256 2.94 19.11 4.02
N GLU A 257 1.65 19.44 4.08
CA GLU A 257 1.07 20.56 3.29
C GLU A 257 1.63 21.93 3.71
N ASN A 258 2.14 22.05 4.94
CA ASN A 258 2.59 23.31 5.53
C ASN A 258 4.11 23.43 5.64
N ILE A 259 4.88 22.59 4.92
CA ILE A 259 6.34 22.73 4.83
C ILE A 259 6.67 23.91 3.90
N THR A 260 7.25 24.97 4.47
CA THR A 260 7.76 26.13 3.71
C THR A 260 9.25 25.94 3.40
N THR A 261 10.06 25.80 4.45
CA THR A 261 11.49 25.53 4.38
C THR A 261 11.87 24.49 5.43
N VAL A 262 13.00 23.79 5.21
CA VAL A 262 13.51 22.82 6.19
C VAL A 262 13.80 23.50 7.54
N THR A 263 14.38 24.71 7.49
CA THR A 263 14.70 25.48 8.69
C THR A 263 13.44 25.81 9.49
N ASP A 264 12.42 26.40 8.86
CA ASP A 264 11.14 26.72 9.52
C ASP A 264 10.46 25.47 10.09
N TYR A 265 10.60 24.34 9.39
CA TYR A 265 10.02 23.08 9.81
C TYR A 265 10.67 22.53 11.08
N PHE A 266 12.02 22.56 11.15
CA PHE A 266 12.76 22.18 12.34
C PHE A 266 12.56 23.15 13.50
N GLU A 267 12.33 24.43 13.23
CA GLU A 267 11.98 25.42 14.25
C GLU A 267 10.58 25.21 14.83
N ARG A 268 9.61 24.90 13.97
CA ARG A 268 8.22 24.65 14.36
C ARG A 268 8.05 23.34 15.12
N TYR A 269 8.80 22.30 14.74
CA TYR A 269 8.70 20.97 15.33
C TYR A 269 10.00 20.59 16.04
N ILE A 270 10.12 21.06 17.29
CA ILE A 270 11.30 20.85 18.14
C ILE A 270 11.67 19.38 18.35
N GLN A 271 10.72 18.46 18.14
CA GLN A 271 10.93 17.01 18.22
C GLN A 271 11.98 16.54 17.20
N LEU A 272 12.14 17.25 16.08
CA LEU A 272 13.18 16.99 15.07
C LEU A 272 14.60 17.45 15.48
N LYS A 273 14.72 18.18 16.59
CA LYS A 273 16.02 18.53 17.20
C LYS A 273 16.47 17.51 18.25
N THR A 274 15.70 16.43 18.43
CA THR A 274 16.01 15.33 19.34
C THR A 274 16.56 14.12 18.57
N PRO A 275 17.09 13.09 19.26
CA PRO A 275 17.47 11.83 18.62
C PRO A 275 16.33 11.14 17.84
N LEU A 276 15.06 11.50 18.07
CA LEU A 276 13.90 10.95 17.36
C LEU A 276 13.82 11.39 15.89
N VAL A 277 14.57 12.42 15.48
CA VAL A 277 14.54 12.97 14.12
C VAL A 277 14.62 11.89 13.03
N LYS A 278 15.45 10.86 13.25
CA LYS A 278 15.57 9.75 12.30
C LYS A 278 14.26 9.00 12.16
N THR A 279 13.72 8.54 13.28
CA THR A 279 12.45 7.79 13.35
C THR A 279 11.28 8.59 12.80
N LEU A 280 11.20 9.89 13.11
CA LEU A 280 10.10 10.75 12.67
C LEU A 280 10.11 10.98 11.15
N LEU A 281 11.28 11.18 10.56
CA LEU A 281 11.40 11.37 9.11
C LEU A 281 11.23 10.05 8.32
N GLU A 282 11.69 8.92 8.87
CA GLU A 282 11.42 7.59 8.30
C GLU A 282 9.92 7.28 8.33
N LEU A 283 9.25 7.58 9.44
CA LEU A 283 7.80 7.44 9.57
C LEU A 283 7.03 8.31 8.57
N ASP A 284 7.43 9.56 8.39
CA ASP A 284 6.82 10.44 7.39
C ASP A 284 6.97 9.86 5.98
N PHE A 285 8.15 9.31 5.64
CA PHE A 285 8.37 8.64 4.36
C PHE A 285 7.44 7.43 4.17
N ASP A 286 7.33 6.57 5.19
CA ASP A 286 6.50 5.37 5.13
C ASP A 286 5.00 5.72 4.98
N LEU A 287 4.53 6.77 5.67
CA LEU A 287 3.16 7.26 5.56
C LEU A 287 2.82 7.82 4.18
N MET A 288 3.82 8.36 3.47
CA MET A 288 3.63 8.83 2.09
C MET A 288 3.38 7.68 1.11
N LYS A 289 3.71 6.42 1.47
CA LYS A 289 3.50 5.22 0.66
C LYS A 289 4.07 5.36 -0.77
N VAL A 290 5.21 6.05 -0.89
CA VAL A 290 5.87 6.35 -2.18
C VAL A 290 6.74 5.22 -2.69
N ALA A 291 7.30 4.41 -1.78
CA ALA A 291 8.13 3.24 -2.06
C ALA A 291 8.18 2.33 -0.83
N ASP A 292 8.72 1.12 -1.00
CA ASP A 292 9.06 0.25 0.13
C ASP A 292 10.20 0.88 0.95
N GLY A 293 9.97 1.06 2.25
CA GLY A 293 10.95 1.59 3.19
C GLY A 293 12.24 0.78 3.25
N ASN A 294 12.25 -0.49 2.86
CA ASN A 294 13.47 -1.31 2.83
C ASN A 294 14.02 -1.53 1.41
N ALA A 295 13.52 -0.81 0.41
CA ALA A 295 13.87 -1.02 -1.00
C ALA A 295 15.39 -0.98 -1.25
N LEU A 296 16.12 -0.02 -0.69
CA LEU A 296 17.57 0.07 -0.87
C LEU A 296 18.29 -1.09 -0.20
N ILE A 297 17.96 -1.40 1.06
CA ILE A 297 18.58 -2.48 1.80
C ILE A 297 18.41 -3.82 1.05
N ASN A 298 17.21 -4.06 0.51
CA ASN A 298 16.90 -5.29 -0.22
C ASN A 298 17.61 -5.39 -1.57
N ARG A 299 17.77 -4.27 -2.30
CA ARG A 299 18.32 -4.26 -3.67
C ARG A 299 19.83 -4.02 -3.71
N TRP A 300 20.39 -3.36 -2.70
CA TRP A 300 21.78 -2.91 -2.69
C TRP A 300 22.81 -4.05 -2.81
N PRO A 301 22.68 -5.21 -2.13
CA PRO A 301 23.69 -6.27 -2.19
C PRO A 301 23.98 -6.76 -3.62
N LYS A 302 22.94 -6.87 -4.45
CA LYS A 302 23.09 -7.24 -5.88
C LYS A 302 23.59 -6.06 -6.70
N LEU A 303 23.05 -4.87 -6.45
CA LEU A 303 23.40 -3.67 -7.22
C LEU A 303 24.87 -3.25 -7.01
N SER A 304 25.40 -3.38 -5.80
CA SER A 304 26.78 -3.03 -5.46
C SER A 304 27.79 -3.86 -6.26
N GLN A 305 27.56 -5.18 -6.36
CA GLN A 305 28.38 -6.09 -7.18
C GLN A 305 28.36 -5.68 -8.66
N GLN A 306 27.17 -5.40 -9.20
CA GLN A 306 27.02 -4.95 -10.59
C GLN A 306 27.71 -3.60 -10.84
N ILE A 307 27.65 -2.67 -9.90
CA ILE A 307 28.35 -1.37 -9.98
C ILE A 307 29.86 -1.56 -10.09
N ILE A 308 30.45 -2.42 -9.25
CA ILE A 308 31.90 -2.71 -9.27
C ILE A 308 32.30 -3.32 -10.63
N GLN A 309 31.55 -4.30 -11.11
CA GLN A 309 31.83 -4.93 -12.40
C GLN A 309 31.70 -3.94 -13.58
N VAL A 310 30.67 -3.09 -13.58
CA VAL A 310 30.51 -2.04 -14.60
C VAL A 310 31.65 -1.01 -14.54
N ALA A 311 32.12 -0.66 -13.34
CA ALA A 311 33.26 0.24 -13.17
C ALA A 311 34.55 -0.36 -13.75
N ASN A 312 34.81 -1.64 -13.46
CA ASN A 312 35.94 -2.38 -14.03
C ASN A 312 35.86 -2.43 -15.57
N ASN A 313 34.69 -2.77 -16.13
CA ASN A 313 34.47 -2.82 -17.57
C ASN A 313 34.63 -1.47 -18.27
N LYS A 314 34.46 -0.36 -17.55
CA LYS A 314 34.69 1.00 -18.05
C LYS A 314 36.14 1.49 -17.86
N GLY A 315 37.02 0.65 -17.31
CA GLY A 315 38.42 0.99 -17.05
C GLY A 315 38.60 2.03 -15.95
N ILE A 316 37.67 2.14 -15.00
CA ILE A 316 37.85 2.98 -13.82
C ILE A 316 38.92 2.31 -12.94
N ASP A 317 39.93 3.07 -12.53
CA ASP A 317 40.99 2.56 -11.67
C ASP A 317 40.47 2.29 -10.25
N ILE A 318 39.98 1.07 -10.02
CA ILE A 318 39.48 0.61 -8.73
C ILE A 318 40.58 0.68 -7.66
N LYS A 319 41.85 0.48 -8.03
CA LYS A 319 42.98 0.46 -7.08
C LYS A 319 43.17 1.81 -6.40
N SER A 320 42.83 2.90 -7.10
CA SER A 320 42.86 4.25 -6.50
C SER A 320 41.84 4.45 -5.37
N PHE A 321 40.82 3.60 -5.26
CA PHE A 321 39.80 3.65 -4.21
C PHE A 321 40.00 2.63 -3.10
N THR A 322 40.87 1.64 -3.32
CA THR A 322 41.26 0.63 -2.34
C THR A 322 42.59 1.04 -1.71
N THR A 323 42.60 1.31 -0.40
CA THR A 323 43.84 1.51 0.34
C THR A 323 44.62 0.20 0.48
N ALA A 324 45.83 0.23 1.07
CA ALA A 324 46.53 -1.00 1.49
C ALA A 324 45.68 -1.86 2.46
N GLU A 325 44.71 -1.24 3.13
CA GLU A 325 43.65 -1.90 3.89
C GLU A 325 42.49 -2.29 2.97
N ASP A 326 42.02 -3.53 3.11
CA ASP A 326 40.87 -4.09 2.40
C ASP A 326 39.61 -3.26 2.66
N VAL A 327 39.04 -2.68 1.60
CA VAL A 327 37.84 -1.83 1.66
C VAL A 327 36.62 -2.72 1.47
N PRO A 328 35.63 -2.67 2.39
CA PRO A 328 34.40 -3.43 2.22
C PRO A 328 33.76 -3.19 0.85
N SER A 329 33.32 -4.28 0.19
CA SER A 329 32.80 -4.23 -1.19
C SER A 329 31.60 -3.28 -1.33
N ASP A 330 30.74 -3.20 -0.31
CA ASP A 330 29.61 -2.27 -0.26
C ASP A 330 30.05 -0.79 -0.25
N VAL A 331 31.07 -0.45 0.54
CA VAL A 331 31.68 0.88 0.60
C VAL A 331 32.38 1.21 -0.71
N LEU A 332 33.09 0.25 -1.30
CA LEU A 332 33.76 0.43 -2.58
C LEU A 332 32.76 0.75 -3.69
N ALA A 333 31.61 0.07 -3.74
CA ALA A 333 30.55 0.37 -4.70
C ALA A 333 30.02 1.80 -4.54
N TRP A 334 29.85 2.29 -3.30
CA TRP A 334 29.44 3.67 -3.04
C TRP A 334 30.47 4.70 -3.53
N LYS A 335 31.77 4.42 -3.38
CA LYS A 335 32.84 5.28 -3.91
C LYS A 335 32.89 5.29 -5.44
N LEU A 336 32.63 4.15 -6.08
CA LEU A 336 32.69 4.00 -7.54
C LEU A 336 31.46 4.54 -8.25
N LEU A 337 30.28 4.52 -7.62
CA LEU A 337 29.02 4.92 -8.24
C LEU A 337 29.07 6.34 -8.86
N PRO A 338 29.54 7.40 -8.16
CA PRO A 338 29.68 8.73 -8.75
C PRO A 338 30.57 8.75 -9.98
N MET A 339 31.59 7.88 -10.03
CA MET A 339 32.54 7.82 -11.15
C MET A 339 31.94 7.28 -12.44
N LEU A 340 30.79 6.60 -12.37
CA LEU A 340 30.07 6.07 -13.53
C LEU A 340 29.30 7.15 -14.31
N PHE A 341 29.15 8.33 -13.73
CA PHE A 341 28.47 9.48 -14.32
C PHE A 341 29.46 10.52 -14.85
N ARG A 342 28.99 11.30 -15.83
CA ARG A 342 29.70 12.49 -16.30
C ARG A 342 29.03 13.71 -15.66
N PRO A 343 29.80 14.64 -15.08
CA PRO A 343 29.22 15.87 -14.59
C PRO A 343 28.49 16.64 -15.69
N ILE A 344 27.39 17.28 -15.32
CA ILE A 344 26.55 18.04 -16.25
C ILE A 344 26.38 19.48 -15.78
N ALA A 345 26.18 20.38 -16.72
CA ALA A 345 25.80 21.75 -16.42
C ALA A 345 24.42 21.74 -15.73
N VAL A 346 24.36 22.28 -14.52
CA VAL A 346 23.16 22.46 -13.71
C VAL A 346 22.80 23.94 -13.68
N ALA A 347 21.50 24.23 -13.82
CA ALA A 347 21.00 25.59 -13.71
C ALA A 347 21.01 26.00 -12.24
N VAL A 348 21.74 27.07 -11.93
CA VAL A 348 21.94 27.52 -10.56
C VAL A 348 21.63 29.02 -10.43
N GLY A 349 20.67 29.34 -9.57
CA GLY A 349 20.24 30.72 -9.35
C GLY A 349 19.72 31.41 -10.63
N VAL A 350 19.87 32.74 -10.69
CA VAL A 350 19.09 33.57 -11.64
C VAL A 350 19.62 33.51 -13.08
N LYS A 351 20.92 33.30 -13.37
CA LYS A 351 21.45 33.35 -14.77
C LYS A 351 22.74 32.56 -15.11
N LYS A 352 23.32 31.72 -14.25
CA LYS A 352 24.56 30.97 -14.61
C LYS A 352 24.42 29.46 -14.45
N ALA A 353 24.77 28.73 -15.51
CA ALA A 353 24.96 27.29 -15.42
C ALA A 353 26.29 27.02 -14.69
N TRP A 354 26.26 26.12 -13.72
CA TRP A 354 27.44 25.59 -13.05
C TRP A 354 27.63 24.15 -13.48
N THR A 355 28.84 23.76 -13.86
CA THR A 355 29.16 22.35 -14.09
C THR A 355 30.06 21.90 -12.94
N PRO A 356 29.59 21.05 -12.02
CA PRO A 356 30.43 20.52 -10.97
C PRO A 356 31.58 19.72 -11.59
N SER A 357 32.74 19.76 -10.96
CA SER A 357 33.82 18.83 -11.24
C SER A 357 33.44 17.41 -10.82
N LYS A 358 34.21 16.42 -11.28
CA LYS A 358 34.01 15.01 -10.89
C LYS A 358 34.15 14.81 -9.38
N GLN A 359 35.06 15.56 -8.75
CA GLN A 359 35.26 15.55 -7.31
C GLN A 359 34.08 16.19 -6.58
N GLU A 360 33.63 17.38 -6.99
CA GLU A 360 32.46 18.04 -6.40
C GLU A 360 31.18 17.19 -6.53
N GLN A 361 31.01 16.48 -7.64
CA GLN A 361 29.90 15.54 -7.82
C GLN A 361 29.99 14.36 -6.84
N SER A 362 31.19 13.81 -6.63
CA SER A 362 31.42 12.72 -5.70
C SER A 362 31.15 13.16 -4.27
N ASP A 363 31.75 14.27 -3.85
CA ASP A 363 31.62 14.81 -2.50
C ASP A 363 30.19 15.29 -2.21
N GLY A 364 29.51 15.84 -3.22
CA GLY A 364 28.09 16.19 -3.13
C GLY A 364 27.16 14.98 -3.09
N PHE A 365 27.64 13.76 -3.29
CA PHE A 365 26.87 12.55 -3.03
C PHE A 365 27.16 12.03 -1.62
N ILE A 366 28.42 11.71 -1.36
CA ILE A 366 28.94 11.31 -0.04
C ILE A 366 30.29 12.00 0.12
N THR A 367 30.41 12.87 1.11
CA THR A 367 31.71 13.45 1.46
C THR A 367 32.46 12.51 2.39
N TRP A 368 33.71 12.20 2.04
CA TRP A 368 34.56 11.29 2.82
C TRP A 368 35.61 12.09 3.60
N VAL A 369 35.67 11.91 4.92
CA VAL A 369 36.64 12.58 5.80
C VAL A 369 37.33 11.59 6.73
N SER A 370 38.57 11.87 7.12
CA SER A 370 39.35 10.97 7.97
C SER A 370 38.94 11.06 9.44
N THR A 371 38.62 12.25 9.93
CA THR A 371 38.26 12.50 11.33
C THR A 371 37.00 13.35 11.44
N PHE A 372 36.29 13.22 12.56
CA PHE A 372 35.06 13.98 12.79
C PHE A 372 35.32 15.48 12.91
N ASP A 373 36.51 15.89 13.37
CA ASP A 373 36.91 17.31 13.48
C ASP A 373 36.95 18.02 12.12
N GLN A 374 37.07 17.26 11.02
CA GLN A 374 37.00 17.80 9.67
C GLN A 374 35.55 18.08 9.23
N LEU A 375 34.53 17.72 10.00
CA LEU A 375 33.13 17.95 9.64
C LEU A 375 32.83 19.44 9.43
N ASP A 376 33.32 20.31 10.30
CA ASP A 376 33.16 21.76 10.15
C ASP A 376 33.85 22.30 8.90
N SER A 377 34.94 21.66 8.48
CA SER A 377 35.66 21.99 7.25
C SER A 377 34.92 21.53 5.98
N VAL A 378 33.96 20.62 6.10
CA VAL A 378 33.04 20.19 5.02
C VAL A 378 31.78 21.04 4.96
N VAL A 379 31.19 21.32 6.12
CA VAL A 379 29.93 22.08 6.25
C VAL A 379 30.09 23.51 5.74
N LYS A 380 31.21 24.18 6.06
CA LYS A 380 31.47 25.58 5.67
C LYS A 380 31.53 25.79 4.14
N PRO A 381 32.31 25.02 3.36
CA PRO A 381 32.29 25.10 1.90
C PRO A 381 30.90 24.91 1.30
N GLN A 382 30.11 23.99 1.85
CA GLN A 382 28.75 23.72 1.36
C GLN A 382 27.81 24.89 1.63
N ASN A 383 27.92 25.52 2.80
CA ASN A 383 27.22 26.77 3.12
C ASN A 383 27.64 27.91 2.18
N ASN A 384 28.92 27.99 1.82
CA ASN A 384 29.42 28.99 0.88
C ASN A 384 28.86 28.76 -0.53
N ILE A 385 28.75 27.52 -1.00
CA ILE A 385 28.09 27.17 -2.27
C ILE A 385 26.62 27.58 -2.22
N CYS A 386 25.87 27.16 -1.20
CA CYS A 386 24.47 27.53 -1.00
C CYS A 386 24.27 29.05 -1.02
N THR A 387 25.12 29.80 -0.31
CA THR A 387 25.07 31.27 -0.24
C THR A 387 25.41 31.91 -1.58
N LYS A 388 26.53 31.52 -2.20
CA LYS A 388 27.01 32.04 -3.50
C LYS A 388 25.97 31.88 -4.59
N TYR A 389 25.24 30.78 -4.55
CA TYR A 389 24.33 30.36 -5.61
C TYR A 389 22.84 30.53 -5.26
N LYS A 390 22.54 31.01 -4.05
CA LYS A 390 21.17 31.16 -3.51
C LYS A 390 20.37 29.86 -3.58
N ILE A 391 21.00 28.76 -3.21
CA ILE A 391 20.36 27.44 -3.12
C ILE A 391 20.14 27.10 -1.65
N THR A 392 18.97 26.59 -1.31
CA THR A 392 18.67 26.08 0.04
C THR A 392 19.54 24.87 0.35
N ARG A 393 20.05 24.77 1.58
CA ARG A 393 20.84 23.62 2.01
C ARG A 393 19.95 22.37 2.04
N GLN A 394 20.40 21.32 1.34
CA GLN A 394 19.70 20.05 1.27
C GLN A 394 20.37 19.03 2.20
N PRO A 395 19.66 18.00 2.68
CA PRO A 395 20.27 16.88 3.39
C PRO A 395 21.48 16.30 2.64
N PHE A 396 22.53 15.90 3.37
CA PHE A 396 23.71 15.30 2.76
C PHE A 396 24.47 14.38 3.71
N ILE A 397 25.34 13.56 3.12
CA ILE A 397 26.02 12.48 3.82
C ILE A 397 27.48 12.82 4.01
N VAL A 398 27.97 12.58 5.23
CA VAL A 398 29.38 12.60 5.57
C VAL A 398 29.78 11.25 6.14
N ALA A 399 30.73 10.59 5.49
CA ALA A 399 31.33 9.34 5.96
C ALA A 399 32.68 9.65 6.61
N VAL A 400 32.81 9.30 7.89
CA VAL A 400 33.95 9.61 8.75
C VAL A 400 34.70 8.34 9.11
N GLY A 401 36.02 8.34 8.97
CA GLY A 401 36.90 7.28 9.45
C GLY A 401 37.71 6.57 8.37
N SER A 402 38.39 5.49 8.74
CA SER A 402 39.13 4.64 7.80
C SER A 402 38.21 3.62 7.14
N PRO A 403 38.58 2.99 6.01
CA PRO A 403 37.72 2.03 5.31
C PRO A 403 37.18 0.87 6.16
N LYS A 404 37.87 0.48 7.24
CA LYS A 404 37.40 -0.56 8.18
C LYS A 404 36.49 -0.04 9.29
N THR A 405 36.52 1.27 9.57
CA THR A 405 35.84 1.89 10.73
C THR A 405 34.99 3.09 10.32
N ILE A 406 34.28 2.96 9.20
CA ILE A 406 33.45 4.05 8.67
C ILE A 406 32.21 4.24 9.54
N THR A 407 32.02 5.45 10.03
CA THR A 407 30.75 5.92 10.58
C THR A 407 30.13 6.93 9.63
N ALA A 408 28.89 6.70 9.23
CA ALA A 408 28.17 7.61 8.34
C ALA A 408 27.18 8.49 9.11
N TYR A 409 27.11 9.75 8.72
CA TYR A 409 26.19 10.75 9.27
C TYR A 409 25.38 11.37 8.15
N VAL A 410 24.10 11.62 8.41
CA VAL A 410 23.26 12.49 7.59
C VAL A 410 23.13 13.84 8.29
N ILE A 411 23.54 14.89 7.59
CA ILE A 411 23.53 16.25 8.09
C ILE A 411 22.27 16.94 7.59
N ILE A 412 21.42 17.37 8.51
CA ILE A 412 20.20 18.14 8.23
C ILE A 412 20.20 19.34 9.16
N GLU A 413 20.26 20.55 8.60
CA GLU A 413 20.46 21.78 9.37
C GLU A 413 21.69 21.71 10.29
N SER A 414 21.49 21.83 11.60
CA SER A 414 22.52 21.72 12.64
C SER A 414 22.62 20.31 13.24
N SER A 415 21.81 19.36 12.78
CA SER A 415 21.72 18.02 13.34
C SER A 415 22.64 17.04 12.59
N ASN A 416 23.48 16.33 13.36
CA ASN A 416 24.37 15.29 12.86
C ASN A 416 23.80 13.91 13.20
N ILE A 417 23.07 13.31 12.26
CA ILE A 417 22.30 12.08 12.51
C ILE A 417 23.16 10.86 12.19
N LYS A 418 23.63 10.16 13.22
CA LYS A 418 24.47 8.96 13.07
C LYS A 418 23.66 7.80 12.46
N CYS A 419 24.25 7.10 11.50
CA CYS A 419 23.68 5.93 10.83
C CYS A 419 24.56 4.69 11.04
N GLY A 420 23.94 3.50 10.99
CA GLY A 420 24.64 2.23 11.27
C GLY A 420 25.61 1.79 10.16
N SER A 421 25.43 2.29 8.94
CA SER A 421 26.29 2.02 7.78
C SER A 421 26.18 3.15 6.75
N VAL A 422 27.07 3.16 5.76
CA VAL A 422 26.97 4.09 4.60
C VAL A 422 25.66 3.85 3.85
N THR A 423 25.28 2.59 3.64
CA THR A 423 24.02 2.23 2.98
C THR A 423 22.80 2.75 3.75
N ASN A 424 22.80 2.65 5.09
CA ASN A 424 21.71 3.23 5.90
C ASN A 424 21.70 4.76 5.85
N ALA A 425 22.86 5.42 5.74
CA ALA A 425 22.92 6.86 5.57
C ALA A 425 22.36 7.29 4.20
N VAL A 426 22.65 6.53 3.13
CA VAL A 426 22.08 6.79 1.80
C VAL A 426 20.56 6.59 1.80
N ASP A 427 20.09 5.48 2.39
CA ASP A 427 18.67 5.19 2.55
C ASP A 427 17.95 6.29 3.34
N PHE A 428 18.48 6.64 4.52
CA PHE A 428 17.90 7.67 5.36
C PHE A 428 17.94 9.06 4.73
N CYS A 429 19.05 9.45 4.08
CA CYS A 429 19.16 10.74 3.41
C CYS A 429 18.15 10.86 2.25
N PHE A 430 17.92 9.77 1.51
CA PHE A 430 16.87 9.71 0.49
C PHE A 430 15.48 9.91 1.11
N LYS A 431 15.14 9.14 2.14
CA LYS A 431 13.84 9.22 2.84
C LYS A 431 13.59 10.59 3.45
N ALA A 432 14.58 11.14 4.14
CA ALA A 432 14.54 12.48 4.71
C ALA A 432 14.32 13.54 3.61
N SER A 433 14.93 13.36 2.43
CA SER A 433 14.74 14.31 1.34
C SER A 433 13.29 14.36 0.86
N PHE A 434 12.64 13.19 0.79
CA PHE A 434 11.21 13.06 0.46
C PHE A 434 10.30 13.59 1.58
N ALA A 435 10.53 13.20 2.82
CA ALA A 435 9.74 13.61 3.97
C ALA A 435 9.74 15.14 4.15
N LEU A 436 10.86 15.79 3.84
CA LEU A 436 11.02 17.25 3.91
C LEU A 436 10.62 18.00 2.63
N GLY A 437 10.21 17.29 1.57
CA GLY A 437 9.88 17.92 0.28
C GLY A 437 11.06 18.65 -0.37
N THR A 438 12.28 18.21 -0.07
CA THR A 438 13.53 18.84 -0.51
C THR A 438 14.02 18.32 -1.85
N LYS A 439 14.86 19.10 -2.51
CA LYS A 439 15.57 18.66 -3.73
C LYS A 439 16.85 17.92 -3.33
N TYR A 440 17.37 17.09 -4.22
CA TYR A 440 18.70 16.52 -4.01
C TYR A 440 19.80 17.57 -4.16
N GLN A 441 20.98 17.24 -3.65
CA GLN A 441 22.18 18.05 -3.86
C GLN A 441 22.43 18.27 -5.35
N THR A 442 22.62 19.54 -5.74
CA THR A 442 22.73 19.95 -7.15
C THR A 442 23.95 19.32 -7.84
N ALA A 443 25.06 19.11 -7.12
CA ALA A 443 26.28 18.52 -7.66
C ALA A 443 26.12 17.04 -8.03
N SER A 444 25.25 16.31 -7.33
CA SER A 444 25.10 14.84 -7.43
C SER A 444 23.69 14.40 -7.84
N THR A 445 22.87 15.33 -8.35
CA THR A 445 21.44 15.09 -8.66
C THR A 445 21.23 13.86 -9.56
N GLN A 446 22.13 13.61 -10.53
CA GLN A 446 22.03 12.42 -11.39
C GLN A 446 22.16 11.10 -10.63
N ILE A 447 23.00 11.07 -9.60
CA ILE A 447 23.26 9.87 -8.80
C ILE A 447 22.01 9.56 -7.96
N TRP A 448 21.44 10.57 -7.32
CA TRP A 448 20.19 10.45 -6.58
C TRP A 448 19.01 10.06 -7.48
N THR A 449 18.89 10.67 -8.66
CA THR A 449 17.86 10.31 -9.64
C THR A 449 18.02 8.86 -10.13
N PHE A 450 19.26 8.39 -10.28
CA PHE A 450 19.51 6.98 -10.61
C PHE A 450 19.00 6.06 -9.49
N LEU A 451 19.31 6.37 -8.23
CA LEU A 451 18.83 5.58 -7.09
C LEU A 451 17.30 5.60 -7.00
N GLU A 452 16.66 6.76 -7.17
CA GLU A 452 15.21 6.88 -7.22
C GLU A 452 14.61 5.94 -8.27
N GLN A 453 15.14 5.96 -9.50
CA GLN A 453 14.60 5.16 -10.60
C GLN A 453 14.90 3.65 -10.48
N GLU A 454 16.10 3.28 -10.04
CA GLU A 454 16.56 1.88 -10.02
C GLU A 454 16.17 1.15 -8.72
N VAL A 455 16.08 1.88 -7.61
CA VAL A 455 15.83 1.30 -6.29
C VAL A 455 14.39 1.52 -5.83
N TYR A 456 13.86 2.74 -5.94
CA TYR A 456 12.59 3.11 -5.28
C TYR A 456 11.37 3.11 -6.21
N SER A 457 11.56 3.35 -7.50
CA SER A 457 10.68 3.08 -8.67
C SER A 457 9.16 3.36 -8.60
N GLN A 458 8.56 3.94 -7.55
CA GLN A 458 7.09 3.95 -7.43
C GLN A 458 6.37 5.30 -7.31
N GLN A 459 7.03 6.44 -7.06
CA GLN A 459 6.46 7.76 -7.35
C GLN A 459 7.56 8.72 -7.78
N MET A 460 7.37 9.34 -8.95
CA MET A 460 8.31 10.29 -9.53
C MET A 460 8.20 11.65 -8.81
N THR A 461 9.27 12.09 -8.14
CA THR A 461 9.40 13.52 -7.76
C THR A 461 9.44 14.41 -9.01
N ASN A 462 9.13 15.70 -8.88
CA ASN A 462 9.25 16.64 -10.02
C ASN A 462 10.64 16.64 -10.66
N ASP A 463 11.70 16.35 -9.89
CA ASP A 463 13.08 16.27 -10.39
C ASP A 463 13.36 14.95 -11.14
N SER A 464 12.65 13.86 -10.82
CA SER A 464 12.80 12.54 -11.46
C SER A 464 12.25 12.45 -12.90
N GLN A 465 11.49 13.46 -13.33
CA GLN A 465 11.06 13.59 -14.73
C GLN A 465 12.25 13.88 -15.67
N GLN A 466 13.41 14.27 -15.14
CA GLN A 466 14.61 14.45 -15.93
C GLN A 466 15.20 13.10 -16.37
N ASN A 467 14.91 12.74 -17.62
CA ASN A 467 15.48 11.57 -18.26
C ASN A 467 16.94 11.81 -18.69
N TYR A 468 17.88 11.64 -17.75
CA TYR A 468 19.30 11.72 -18.06
C TYR A 468 19.73 10.53 -18.94
N LEU A 469 20.41 10.84 -20.06
CA LEU A 469 20.99 9.82 -20.92
C LEU A 469 22.08 8.98 -20.20
N SER A 470 22.78 9.57 -19.23
CA SER A 470 23.76 8.86 -18.40
C SER A 470 23.12 7.75 -17.56
N ILE A 471 21.95 8.01 -16.99
CA ILE A 471 21.17 7.03 -16.22
C ILE A 471 20.72 5.88 -17.10
N SER A 472 20.10 6.16 -18.25
CA SER A 472 19.61 5.11 -19.15
C SER A 472 20.75 4.22 -19.68
N LYS A 473 21.92 4.82 -19.98
CA LYS A 473 23.14 4.07 -20.36
C LYS A 473 23.64 3.19 -19.22
N LEU A 474 23.69 3.71 -17.99
CA LEU A 474 24.15 2.94 -16.83
C LEU A 474 23.20 1.77 -16.53
N ARG A 475 21.88 2.00 -16.52
CA ARG A 475 20.88 0.94 -16.31
C ARG A 475 20.99 -0.17 -17.35
N LYS A 476 21.24 0.16 -18.62
CA LYS A 476 21.51 -0.84 -19.67
C LYS A 476 22.78 -1.64 -19.38
N ALA A 477 23.85 -0.99 -18.93
CA ALA A 477 25.09 -1.66 -18.58
C ALA A 477 24.92 -2.61 -17.38
N LEU A 478 24.20 -2.18 -16.33
CA LEU A 478 23.90 -3.00 -15.16
C LEU A 478 23.06 -4.23 -15.53
N LYS A 479 22.03 -4.06 -16.38
CA LYS A 479 21.24 -5.19 -16.90
C LYS A 479 22.08 -6.19 -17.68
N LYS A 480 23.00 -5.72 -18.53
CA LYS A 480 23.89 -6.59 -19.30
C LYS A 480 24.76 -7.45 -18.39
N VAL A 481 25.29 -6.85 -17.31
CA VAL A 481 26.09 -7.56 -16.32
C VAL A 481 25.26 -8.59 -15.56
N GLY A 482 24.07 -8.20 -15.08
CA GLY A 482 23.18 -9.11 -14.36
C GLY A 482 22.66 -10.30 -15.19
N SER A 483 22.52 -10.15 -16.51
CA SER A 483 22.15 -11.26 -17.41
C SER A 483 23.29 -12.24 -17.71
N ASN A 484 24.55 -11.81 -17.57
CA ASN A 484 25.70 -12.67 -17.78
C ASN A 484 25.92 -13.59 -16.58
N GLU A 485 25.70 -13.11 -15.35
CA GLU A 485 25.79 -13.92 -14.13
C GLU A 485 24.81 -15.10 -14.13
N SER A 486 23.57 -14.90 -14.63
CA SER A 486 22.59 -15.99 -14.73
C SER A 486 22.98 -17.09 -15.74
N LYS A 487 23.89 -16.82 -16.67
CA LYS A 487 24.37 -17.80 -17.66
C LYS A 487 25.61 -18.57 -17.20
N THR A 488 26.35 -18.07 -16.21
CA THR A 488 27.60 -18.71 -15.76
C THR A 488 27.35 -19.76 -14.67
N THR A 489 26.20 -19.74 -13.99
CA THR A 489 25.83 -20.71 -12.95
C THR A 489 25.30 -22.07 -13.45
N GLU A 490 25.11 -22.28 -14.76
CA GLU A 490 24.59 -23.56 -15.30
C GLU A 490 25.66 -24.48 -15.93
N THR A 491 26.95 -24.11 -15.88
CA THR A 491 28.00 -24.89 -16.55
C THR A 491 29.27 -24.98 -15.71
N GLU A 492 29.23 -25.72 -14.59
CA GLU A 492 30.44 -26.35 -14.02
C GLU A 492 30.07 -27.37 -12.92
N ILE A 493 29.74 -28.59 -13.34
CA ILE A 493 30.00 -29.80 -12.52
C ILE A 493 30.70 -30.80 -13.45
N PRO A 494 32.02 -31.02 -13.32
CA PRO A 494 32.68 -32.15 -13.98
C PRO A 494 32.26 -33.45 -13.27
N PRO A 495 32.02 -34.56 -14.01
CA PRO A 495 31.57 -35.80 -13.41
C PRO A 495 32.68 -36.43 -12.55
N GLN A 496 32.37 -36.68 -11.27
CA GLN A 496 33.22 -37.46 -10.39
C GLN A 496 33.13 -38.96 -10.76
N SER A 497 34.30 -39.57 -10.94
CA SER A 497 34.50 -41.00 -11.15
C SER A 497 34.14 -41.83 -9.90
N PRO A 498 33.69 -43.10 -10.06
CA PRO A 498 33.18 -43.92 -8.96
C PRO A 498 34.30 -44.50 -8.07
N PRO A 499 33.99 -44.83 -6.80
CA PRO A 499 34.98 -45.26 -5.82
C PRO A 499 35.42 -46.71 -6.05
N THR A 500 36.73 -46.94 -6.01
CA THR A 500 37.35 -48.26 -6.05
C THR A 500 37.28 -48.90 -4.66
N THR A 501 36.64 -50.05 -4.59
CA THR A 501 36.58 -50.97 -3.46
C THR A 501 37.97 -51.59 -3.22
N THR A 502 38.44 -51.66 -1.98
CA THR A 502 39.58 -52.52 -1.60
C THR A 502 39.26 -53.18 -0.25
N PRO A 503 39.56 -54.49 -0.06
CA PRO A 503 38.91 -55.31 0.94
C PRO A 503 39.65 -55.33 2.29
N ALA A 504 38.91 -55.77 3.30
CA ALA A 504 39.36 -56.07 4.65
C ALA A 504 40.39 -57.22 4.68
N VAL A 505 41.44 -57.06 5.48
CA VAL A 505 42.16 -58.17 6.12
C VAL A 505 42.51 -57.74 7.55
N SER A 506 42.14 -58.61 8.49
CA SER A 506 42.34 -58.53 9.93
C SER A 506 43.77 -58.93 10.35
N LEU A 507 44.20 -58.35 11.49
CA LEU A 507 44.96 -58.94 12.61
C LEU A 507 46.13 -59.89 12.31
N ASP A 508 47.35 -59.51 12.70
CA ASP A 508 48.00 -60.05 13.91
C ASP A 508 49.46 -59.59 14.09
N ASN A 509 49.85 -59.43 15.37
CA ASN A 509 51.16 -59.67 15.99
C ASN A 509 52.36 -58.76 15.61
N GLU A 510 52.83 -57.93 16.55
CA GLU A 510 53.76 -58.23 17.67
C GLU A 510 55.25 -58.09 17.27
N ILE A 511 55.90 -57.16 17.99
CA ILE A 511 57.22 -57.30 18.64
C ILE A 511 58.52 -56.99 17.85
N GLU A 512 59.38 -56.25 18.57
CA GLU A 512 60.83 -56.00 18.42
C GLU A 512 61.26 -55.08 17.27
N LYS A 513 61.80 -53.87 17.52
CA LYS A 513 62.88 -53.50 18.43
C LYS A 513 62.98 -51.97 18.55
#